data_AF-Q6N591-F1
#
_entry.id   AF-Q6N591-F1
#
_cell.length_a   1.000
_cell.length_b   1.000
_cell.length_c   1.000
_cell.angle_alpha   90.00
_cell.angle_beta   90.00
_cell.angle_gamma   90.00
#
_symmetry.space_group_name_H-M   'P 1'
#
loop_
_entity.id
_entity.type
_entity.pdbx_description
1 polymer ?
#
loop_
_entity_poly.entity_id
_entity_poly.type
_entity_poly.pdbx_seq_one_letter_code
_entity_poly.pdbx_strand_id
1 'polypeptide(L)'
;MPITILDLVVLAVMLVSGLLAMVRGFMREVLSIAAWGAAALVTLYAFQKLMPTARTYFSSETVAAVVVIAGVFLGTLIIVSIITVRISDMILDSRIGALDRTLGFLFGLARGLLIVVVAYLFFNWLVPDKQRPEWVTNAKSRTVLQGTGDWLMTLLPDDPENTILKRFKKNKPEEDQQQTEDSAAPGANDGYSKPARDGLKKLIEGKPATR
;
A
#
# COMPACT_ATOMS: atom_id res chain seq x y z
N MET A 1 34.75 20.21 0.25
CA MET A 1 34.03 18.97 0.64
C MET A 1 33.76 18.17 -0.62
N PRO A 2 34.23 16.91 -0.71
CA PRO A 2 34.07 16.11 -1.92
C PRO A 2 32.61 15.67 -2.13
N ILE A 3 32.21 15.52 -3.40
CA ILE A 3 30.91 14.96 -3.81
C ILE A 3 30.85 13.51 -3.32
N THR A 4 29.77 13.12 -2.62
CA THR A 4 29.64 11.74 -2.13
C THR A 4 29.01 10.83 -3.18
N ILE A 5 29.06 9.52 -2.92
CA ILE A 5 28.39 8.51 -3.77
C ILE A 5 26.88 8.77 -3.83
N LEU A 6 26.25 9.18 -2.71
CA LEU A 6 24.82 9.50 -2.70
C LEU A 6 24.51 10.67 -3.64
N ASP A 7 25.34 11.71 -3.64
CA ASP A 7 25.15 12.87 -4.51
C ASP A 7 25.26 12.49 -6.00
N LEU A 8 26.20 11.60 -6.35
CA LEU A 8 26.33 11.06 -7.70
C LEU A 8 25.11 10.22 -8.10
N VAL A 9 24.62 9.36 -7.20
CA VAL A 9 23.44 8.52 -7.44
C VAL A 9 22.20 9.38 -7.64
N VAL A 10 21.98 10.39 -6.79
CA VAL A 10 20.85 11.32 -6.91
C VAL A 10 20.89 12.01 -8.28
N LEU A 11 22.04 12.58 -8.65
CA LEU A 11 22.21 13.23 -9.94
C LEU A 11 21.98 12.27 -11.11
N ALA A 12 22.55 11.07 -11.05
CA ALA A 12 22.41 10.06 -12.10
C ALA A 12 20.94 9.66 -12.29
N VAL A 13 20.23 9.34 -11.20
CA VAL A 13 18.82 8.95 -11.25
C VAL A 13 17.94 10.09 -11.77
N MET A 14 18.17 11.32 -11.27
CA MET A 14 17.43 12.49 -11.74
C MET A 14 17.68 12.74 -13.23
N LEU A 15 18.94 12.73 -13.68
CA LEU A 15 19.28 12.95 -15.10
C LEU A 15 18.70 11.87 -15.99
N VAL A 16 18.84 10.59 -15.63
CA VAL A 16 18.27 9.48 -16.41
C VAL A 16 16.74 9.60 -16.47
N SER A 17 16.08 9.88 -15.35
CA SER A 17 14.63 10.08 -15.30
C SER A 17 14.19 11.28 -16.16
N GLY A 18 14.92 12.40 -16.09
CA GLY A 18 14.72 13.58 -16.92
C GLY A 18 14.86 13.27 -18.42
N LEU A 19 15.95 12.62 -18.82
CA LEU A 19 16.21 12.25 -20.23
C LEU A 19 15.14 11.29 -20.76
N LEU A 20 14.77 10.26 -19.98
CA LEU A 20 13.73 9.32 -20.38
C LEU A 20 12.36 10.02 -20.54
N ALA A 21 12.02 10.93 -19.63
CA ALA A 21 10.79 11.72 -19.71
C ALA A 21 10.83 12.76 -20.84
N MET A 22 12.00 13.31 -21.18
CA MET A 22 12.18 14.18 -22.35
C MET A 22 11.89 13.42 -23.65
N VAL A 23 12.39 12.18 -23.77
CA VAL A 23 12.14 11.33 -24.96
C VAL A 23 10.67 10.93 -25.03
N ARG A 24 10.03 10.65 -23.89
CA ARG A 24 8.63 10.22 -23.82
C ARG A 24 7.64 11.38 -23.99
N GLY A 25 7.98 12.58 -23.54
CA GLY A 25 7.11 13.75 -23.56
C GLY A 25 6.27 13.92 -22.29
N PHE A 26 6.07 15.17 -21.85
CA PHE A 26 5.32 15.51 -20.64
C PHE A 26 3.87 15.02 -20.69
N MET A 27 3.17 15.30 -21.78
CA MET A 27 1.74 14.98 -21.93
C MET A 27 1.50 13.47 -21.79
N ARG A 28 2.38 12.65 -22.39
CA ARG A 28 2.29 11.19 -22.27
C ARG A 28 2.48 10.73 -20.84
N GLU A 29 3.39 11.36 -20.12
CA GLU A 29 3.69 11.01 -18.74
C GLU A 29 2.54 11.38 -17.79
N VAL A 30 1.99 12.59 -17.93
CA VAL A 30 0.82 13.05 -17.14
C VAL A 30 -0.41 12.21 -17.44
N LEU A 31 -0.69 11.94 -18.72
CA LEU A 31 -1.84 11.13 -19.10
C LEU A 31 -1.70 9.67 -18.66
N SER A 32 -0.47 9.14 -18.61
CA SER A 32 -0.21 7.83 -18.01
C SER A 32 -0.58 7.82 -16.53
N ILE A 33 -0.13 8.80 -15.75
CA ILE A 33 -0.49 8.90 -14.32
C ILE A 33 -1.99 9.08 -14.14
N ALA A 34 -2.62 9.91 -14.97
CA ALA A 34 -4.07 10.08 -14.98
C ALA A 34 -4.81 8.76 -15.29
N ALA A 35 -4.29 7.93 -16.20
CA ALA A 35 -4.86 6.62 -16.50
C ALA A 35 -4.81 5.67 -15.29
N TRP A 36 -3.68 5.65 -14.55
CA TRP A 36 -3.56 4.91 -13.29
C TRP A 36 -4.56 5.41 -12.24
N GLY A 37 -4.70 6.73 -12.08
CA GLY A 37 -5.66 7.34 -11.17
C GLY A 37 -7.11 7.03 -11.54
N ALA A 38 -7.47 7.16 -12.81
CA ALA A 38 -8.79 6.83 -13.33
C ALA A 38 -9.12 5.34 -13.13
N ALA A 39 -8.17 4.44 -13.43
CA ALA A 39 -8.33 3.02 -13.19
C ALA A 39 -8.55 2.70 -11.71
N ALA A 40 -7.81 3.36 -10.81
CA ALA A 40 -8.00 3.20 -9.37
C ALA A 40 -9.39 3.69 -8.93
N LEU A 41 -9.83 4.87 -9.37
CA LEU A 41 -11.15 5.42 -9.03
C LEU A 41 -12.29 4.54 -9.53
N VAL A 42 -12.22 4.07 -10.79
CA VAL A 42 -13.22 3.16 -11.36
C VAL A 42 -13.25 1.85 -10.58
N THR A 43 -12.08 1.32 -10.23
CA THR A 43 -11.98 0.08 -9.42
C THR A 43 -12.63 0.27 -8.06
N LEU A 44 -12.35 1.37 -7.36
CA LEU A 44 -12.95 1.66 -6.05
C LEU A 44 -14.48 1.75 -6.13
N TYR A 45 -15.01 2.41 -7.16
CA TYR A 45 -16.46 2.54 -7.36
C TYR A 45 -17.12 1.21 -7.76
N ALA A 46 -16.48 0.46 -8.66
CA ALA A 46 -16.99 -0.82 -9.14
C ALA A 46 -16.86 -1.95 -8.11
N PHE A 47 -15.92 -1.85 -7.17
CA PHE A 47 -15.61 -2.91 -6.21
C PHE A 47 -16.85 -3.37 -5.43
N GLN A 48 -17.58 -2.45 -4.81
CA GLN A 48 -18.79 -2.77 -4.03
C GLN A 48 -19.91 -3.40 -4.88
N LYS A 49 -19.99 -3.02 -6.16
CA LYS A 49 -21.04 -3.50 -7.07
C LYS A 49 -20.72 -4.86 -7.68
N LEU A 50 -19.45 -5.14 -7.96
CA LEU A 50 -19.01 -6.39 -8.59
C LEU A 50 -18.66 -7.48 -7.60
N MET A 51 -18.36 -7.14 -6.34
CA MET A 51 -18.01 -8.11 -5.31
C MET A 51 -19.10 -9.17 -5.06
N PRO A 52 -20.41 -8.85 -4.98
CA PRO A 52 -21.45 -9.87 -4.80
C PRO A 52 -21.46 -10.88 -5.96
N THR A 53 -21.30 -10.41 -7.20
CA THR A 53 -21.20 -11.26 -8.37
C THR A 53 -19.94 -12.12 -8.33
N ALA A 54 -18.79 -11.58 -7.91
CA ALA A 54 -17.58 -12.38 -7.81
C ALA A 54 -17.70 -13.51 -6.76
N ARG A 55 -18.41 -13.26 -5.65
CA ARG A 55 -18.67 -14.28 -4.61
C ARG A 55 -19.52 -15.45 -5.11
N THR A 56 -20.29 -15.29 -6.20
CA THR A 56 -21.03 -16.43 -6.77
C THR A 56 -20.12 -17.39 -7.56
N TYR A 57 -18.95 -16.93 -8.00
CA TYR A 57 -18.00 -17.71 -8.78
C TYR A 57 -16.79 -18.19 -7.95
N PHE A 58 -16.44 -17.47 -6.89
CA PHE A 58 -15.27 -17.77 -6.05
C PHE A 58 -15.68 -17.98 -4.59
N SER A 59 -15.31 -19.13 -4.03
CA SER A 59 -15.59 -19.47 -2.62
C SER A 59 -14.72 -18.69 -1.62
N SER A 60 -13.51 -18.28 -2.03
CA SER A 60 -12.61 -17.49 -1.18
C SER A 60 -12.86 -15.99 -1.39
N GLU A 61 -13.17 -15.29 -0.29
CA GLU A 61 -13.38 -13.84 -0.30
C GLU A 61 -12.13 -13.07 -0.76
N THR A 62 -10.94 -13.52 -0.39
CA THR A 62 -9.68 -12.94 -0.85
C THR A 62 -9.50 -13.08 -2.36
N VAL A 63 -9.79 -14.27 -2.91
CA VAL A 63 -9.70 -14.52 -4.36
C VAL A 63 -10.73 -13.68 -5.10
N ALA A 64 -11.98 -13.62 -4.62
CA ALA A 64 -13.03 -12.79 -5.21
C ALA A 64 -12.62 -11.30 -5.24
N ALA A 65 -12.07 -10.79 -4.13
CA ALA A 65 -11.62 -9.41 -4.04
C ALA A 65 -10.47 -9.12 -5.01
N VAL A 66 -9.45 -9.99 -5.04
CA VAL A 66 -8.30 -9.85 -5.97
C VAL A 66 -8.77 -9.87 -7.42
N VAL A 67 -9.69 -10.76 -7.78
CA VAL A 67 -10.21 -10.85 -9.16
C VAL A 67 -10.98 -9.59 -9.56
N VAL A 68 -11.83 -9.05 -8.66
CA VAL A 68 -12.56 -7.81 -8.94
C VAL A 68 -11.59 -6.64 -9.07
N ILE A 69 -10.68 -6.49 -8.12
CA ILE A 69 -9.70 -5.39 -8.11
C ILE A 69 -8.84 -5.48 -9.36
N ALA A 70 -8.15 -6.61 -9.59
CA ALA A 70 -7.24 -6.77 -10.71
C ALA A 70 -7.98 -6.71 -12.05
N GLY A 71 -9.13 -7.39 -12.18
CA GLY A 71 -9.90 -7.43 -13.41
C GLY A 71 -10.41 -6.06 -13.84
N VAL A 72 -11.04 -5.32 -12.93
CA VAL A 72 -11.54 -3.97 -13.22
C VAL A 72 -10.39 -2.99 -13.41
N PHE A 73 -9.36 -3.08 -12.58
CA PHE A 73 -8.21 -2.18 -12.67
C PHE A 73 -7.48 -2.34 -13.99
N LEU A 74 -7.09 -3.57 -14.36
CA LEU A 74 -6.39 -3.83 -15.63
C LEU A 74 -7.29 -3.50 -16.83
N GLY A 75 -8.56 -3.92 -16.80
CA GLY A 75 -9.49 -3.64 -17.89
C GLY A 75 -9.66 -2.15 -18.12
N THR A 76 -9.88 -1.38 -17.05
CA THR A 76 -10.00 0.08 -17.13
C THR A 76 -8.69 0.73 -17.56
N LEU A 77 -7.57 0.31 -16.99
CA LEU A 77 -6.25 0.86 -17.30
C LEU A 77 -5.93 0.69 -18.79
N ILE A 78 -6.22 -0.47 -19.37
CA ILE A 78 -6.03 -0.73 -20.81
C ILE A 78 -6.90 0.22 -21.64
N ILE A 79 -8.20 0.31 -21.35
CA ILE A 79 -9.13 1.17 -22.10
C ILE A 79 -8.69 2.64 -22.04
N VAL A 80 -8.43 3.15 -20.83
CA VAL A 80 -8.01 4.54 -20.63
C VAL A 80 -6.62 4.79 -21.24
N SER A 81 -5.70 3.84 -21.13
CA SER A 81 -4.36 3.94 -21.75
C SER A 81 -4.44 4.06 -23.27
N ILE A 82 -5.29 3.27 -23.93
CA ILE A 82 -5.47 3.36 -25.38
C ILE A 82 -6.00 4.74 -25.77
N ILE A 83 -7.01 5.26 -25.06
CA ILE A 83 -7.59 6.58 -25.32
C ILE A 83 -6.55 7.68 -25.13
N THR A 84 -5.82 7.64 -24.01
CA THR A 84 -4.81 8.66 -23.68
C THR A 84 -3.64 8.69 -24.64
N VAL A 85 -3.21 7.55 -25.18
CA VAL A 85 -2.18 7.50 -26.22
C VAL A 85 -2.64 8.24 -27.48
N ARG A 86 -3.88 8.02 -27.92
CA ARG A 86 -4.44 8.72 -29.09
C ARG A 86 -4.53 10.23 -28.87
N ILE A 87 -4.99 10.66 -27.69
CA ILE A 87 -5.05 12.08 -27.33
C ILE A 87 -3.64 12.68 -27.31
N SER A 88 -2.66 11.96 -26.74
CA SER A 88 -1.27 12.38 -26.73
C SER A 88 -0.76 12.59 -28.15
N ASP A 89 -0.93 11.60 -29.04
CA ASP A 89 -0.44 11.69 -30.41
C ASP A 89 -0.99 12.92 -31.14
N MET A 90 -2.29 13.23 -30.97
CA MET A 90 -2.92 14.40 -31.57
C MET A 90 -2.37 15.74 -31.06
N ILE A 91 -2.00 15.83 -29.79
CA ILE A 91 -1.49 17.07 -29.16
C ILE A 91 0.00 17.25 -29.46
N LEU A 92 0.78 16.16 -29.40
CA LEU A 92 2.22 16.17 -29.58
C LEU A 92 2.65 16.42 -31.04
N ASP A 93 1.81 16.15 -32.03
CA ASP A 93 2.12 16.37 -33.45
C ASP A 93 2.06 17.86 -33.87
N SER A 94 1.67 18.75 -32.95
CA SER A 94 1.69 20.20 -33.15
C SER A 94 3.08 20.81 -32.90
N ARG A 95 3.29 22.08 -33.27
CA ARG A 95 4.53 22.88 -33.00
C ARG A 95 4.93 22.92 -31.51
N ILE A 96 4.05 22.47 -30.62
CA ILE A 96 4.23 22.40 -29.18
C ILE A 96 5.17 21.25 -28.75
N GLY A 97 5.51 20.31 -29.65
CA GLY A 97 6.36 19.16 -29.30
C GLY A 97 7.70 19.49 -28.66
N ALA A 98 8.34 20.62 -29.00
CA ALA A 98 9.57 21.06 -28.33
C ALA A 98 9.33 21.48 -26.87
N LEU A 99 8.22 22.17 -26.59
CA LEU A 99 7.82 22.54 -25.24
C LEU A 99 7.42 21.32 -24.41
N ASP A 100 6.74 20.34 -25.02
CA ASP A 100 6.37 19.09 -24.37
C ASP A 100 7.60 18.29 -23.90
N ARG A 101 8.68 18.28 -24.70
CA ARG A 101 9.95 17.63 -24.33
C ARG A 101 10.67 18.34 -23.19
N THR A 102 10.70 19.68 -23.18
CA THR A 102 11.35 20.44 -22.10
C THR A 102 10.58 20.34 -20.78
N LEU A 103 9.25 20.42 -20.83
CA LEU A 103 8.40 20.13 -19.66
C LEU A 103 8.57 18.66 -19.23
N GLY A 104 8.74 17.75 -20.19
CA GLY A 104 8.96 16.33 -19.91
C GLY A 104 10.25 16.12 -19.13
N PHE A 105 11.32 16.82 -19.50
CA PHE A 105 12.57 16.82 -18.75
C PHE A 105 12.40 17.32 -17.31
N LEU A 106 11.75 18.48 -17.11
CA LEU A 106 11.52 19.03 -15.78
C LEU A 106 10.66 18.11 -14.91
N PHE A 107 9.60 17.55 -15.50
CA PHE A 107 8.76 16.56 -14.84
C PHE A 107 9.56 15.29 -14.49
N GLY A 108 10.41 14.81 -15.40
CA GLY A 108 11.27 13.66 -15.18
C GLY A 108 12.31 13.90 -14.08
N LEU A 109 12.85 15.11 -13.95
CA LEU A 109 13.71 15.48 -12.83
C LEU A 109 12.95 15.43 -11.50
N ALA A 110 11.74 15.98 -11.44
CA ALA A 110 10.90 15.94 -10.26
C ALA A 110 10.53 14.49 -9.87
N ARG A 111 10.15 13.66 -10.85
CA ARG A 111 9.90 12.23 -10.65
C ARG A 111 11.15 11.49 -10.16
N GLY A 112 12.30 11.78 -10.75
CA GLY A 112 13.58 11.19 -10.34
C GLY A 112 13.92 11.55 -8.90
N LEU A 113 13.71 12.82 -8.51
CA LEU A 113 13.87 13.26 -7.13
C LEU A 113 12.92 12.51 -6.18
N LEU A 114 11.63 12.40 -6.53
CA LEU A 114 10.66 11.67 -5.73
C LEU A 114 11.05 10.20 -5.52
N ILE A 115 11.54 9.52 -6.56
CA ILE A 115 12.02 8.13 -6.45
C ILE A 115 13.17 8.04 -5.44
N VAL A 116 14.14 8.96 -5.52
CA VAL A 116 15.29 8.96 -4.61
C VAL A 116 14.89 9.33 -3.19
N VAL A 117 13.94 10.26 -3.00
CA VAL A 117 13.39 10.60 -1.68
C VAL A 117 12.72 9.38 -1.05
N VAL A 118 11.86 8.67 -1.78
CA VAL A 118 11.19 7.47 -1.27
C VAL A 118 12.22 6.38 -0.93
N ALA A 119 13.23 6.16 -1.77
CA ALA A 119 14.31 5.22 -1.49
C ALA A 119 15.13 5.62 -0.25
N TYR A 120 15.39 6.92 -0.08
CA TYR A 120 16.09 7.47 1.08
C TYR A 120 15.28 7.33 2.37
N LEU A 121 13.97 7.60 2.33
CA LEU A 121 13.06 7.38 3.47
C LEU A 121 13.01 5.90 3.85
N PHE A 122 12.91 5.01 2.87
CA PHE A 122 12.97 3.57 3.09
C PHE A 122 14.31 3.14 3.72
N PHE A 123 15.43 3.68 3.23
CA PHE A 123 16.74 3.46 3.82
C PHE A 123 16.84 3.96 5.27
N ASN A 124 16.30 5.15 5.56
CA ASN A 124 16.29 5.71 6.90
C ASN A 124 15.43 4.91 7.87
N TRP A 125 14.33 4.32 7.39
CA TRP A 125 13.49 3.42 8.17
C TRP A 125 14.19 2.09 8.45
N LEU A 126 14.98 1.57 7.50
CA LEU A 126 15.70 0.30 7.64
C LEU A 126 17.00 0.41 8.46
N VAL A 127 17.72 1.53 8.35
CA VAL A 127 19.06 1.73 8.95
C VAL A 127 19.02 2.79 10.05
N PRO A 128 19.24 2.39 11.33
CA PRO A 128 19.29 3.32 12.46
C PRO A 128 20.36 4.41 12.29
N ASP A 129 20.10 5.61 12.80
CA ASP A 129 20.98 6.79 12.62
C ASP A 129 22.45 6.53 12.99
N LYS A 130 22.70 5.73 14.03
CA LYS A 130 24.04 5.43 14.55
C LYS A 130 24.89 4.53 13.65
N GLN A 131 24.28 3.84 12.69
CA GLN A 131 24.96 2.90 11.79
C GLN A 131 25.02 3.44 10.35
N ARG A 132 24.69 4.71 10.13
CA ARG A 132 24.67 5.28 8.78
C ARG A 132 26.10 5.47 8.25
N PRO A 133 26.40 4.96 7.05
CA PRO A 133 27.72 5.08 6.48
C PRO A 133 28.03 6.52 6.05
N GLU A 134 29.32 6.87 6.02
CA GLU A 134 29.78 8.25 5.81
C GLU A 134 29.38 8.86 4.46
N TRP A 135 29.15 8.02 3.44
CA TRP A 135 28.70 8.48 2.12
C TRP A 135 27.26 8.99 2.11
N VAL A 136 26.45 8.66 3.13
CA VAL A 136 25.09 9.18 3.34
C VAL A 136 25.10 10.41 4.25
N THR A 137 25.84 10.35 5.36
CA THR A 137 25.83 11.41 6.38
C THR A 137 26.45 12.71 5.89
N ASN A 138 27.50 12.62 5.06
CA ASN A 138 28.23 13.77 4.49
C ASN A 138 27.67 14.26 3.15
N ALA A 139 26.62 13.63 2.62
CA ALA A 139 26.07 13.98 1.30
C ALA A 139 25.37 15.35 1.32
N LYS A 140 25.58 16.17 0.28
CA LYS A 140 24.87 17.45 0.14
C LYS A 140 23.39 17.27 -0.15
N SER A 141 23.07 16.25 -0.95
CA SER A 141 21.71 15.87 -1.33
C SER A 141 20.86 15.50 -0.11
N ARG A 142 21.48 15.10 1.01
CA ARG A 142 20.78 14.72 2.25
C ARG A 142 19.79 15.79 2.71
N THR A 143 20.18 17.08 2.74
CA THR A 143 19.29 18.15 3.20
C THR A 143 18.06 18.29 2.31
N VAL A 144 18.24 18.16 0.99
CA VAL A 144 17.13 18.19 0.02
C VAL A 144 16.24 16.96 0.22
N LEU A 145 16.84 15.76 0.32
CA LEU A 145 16.10 14.51 0.48
C LEU A 145 15.33 14.44 1.80
N GLN A 146 15.92 14.90 2.91
CA GLN A 146 15.26 14.99 4.20
C GLN A 146 14.14 16.02 4.17
N GLY A 147 14.40 17.26 3.71
CA GLY A 147 13.37 18.29 3.67
C GLY A 147 12.19 17.94 2.77
N THR A 148 12.46 17.36 1.59
CA THR A 148 11.38 16.85 0.70
C THR A 148 10.68 15.63 1.30
N GLY A 149 11.41 14.76 2.00
CA GLY A 149 10.84 13.59 2.67
C GLY A 149 9.92 13.96 3.83
N ASP A 150 10.32 14.92 4.66
CA ASP A 150 9.52 15.44 5.76
C ASP A 150 8.25 16.11 5.23
N TRP A 151 8.38 16.91 4.17
CA TRP A 151 7.22 17.48 3.47
C TRP A 151 6.29 16.38 2.92
N LEU A 152 6.84 15.33 2.32
CA LEU A 152 6.03 14.21 1.81
C LEU A 152 5.28 13.48 2.94
N MET A 153 5.92 13.32 4.10
CA MET A 153 5.29 12.73 5.29
C MET A 153 4.14 13.60 5.83
N THR A 154 4.22 14.94 5.73
CA THR A 154 3.11 15.83 6.13
C THR A 154 1.88 15.72 5.23
N LEU A 155 2.04 15.23 4.00
CA LEU A 155 0.93 14.95 3.08
C LEU A 155 0.28 13.59 3.35
N LEU A 156 0.97 12.71 4.09
CA LEU A 156 0.42 11.44 4.52
C LEU A 156 -0.41 11.66 5.81
N PRO A 157 -1.60 11.06 5.93
CA PRO A 157 -2.36 11.11 7.17
C PRO A 157 -1.57 10.47 8.32
N ASP A 158 -1.70 11.02 9.53
CA ASP A 158 -0.82 10.76 10.68
C ASP A 158 -0.64 9.29 11.10
N ASP A 159 -1.44 8.32 10.60
CA ASP A 159 -1.31 6.93 11.06
C ASP A 159 -1.94 5.85 10.15
N PRO A 160 -1.29 5.46 9.04
CA PRO A 160 -1.69 4.27 8.29
C PRO A 160 -1.46 3.00 9.11
N GLU A 161 -0.40 2.93 9.93
CA GLU A 161 -0.02 1.74 10.69
C GLU A 161 -1.02 1.42 11.80
N ASN A 162 -1.41 2.36 12.66
CA ASN A 162 -2.42 2.05 13.69
C ASN A 162 -3.79 1.76 13.09
N THR A 163 -4.15 2.38 11.97
CA THR A 163 -5.41 2.07 11.27
C THR A 163 -5.39 0.66 10.68
N ILE A 164 -4.27 0.25 10.10
CA ILE A 164 -4.07 -1.08 9.52
C ILE A 164 -3.98 -2.13 10.65
N LEU A 165 -3.15 -1.92 11.67
CA LEU A 165 -2.96 -2.81 12.82
C LEU A 165 -4.24 -2.98 13.64
N LYS A 166 -5.05 -1.93 13.84
CA LYS A 166 -6.36 -2.04 14.50
C LYS A 166 -7.35 -2.86 13.67
N ARG A 167 -7.36 -2.70 12.34
CA ARG A 167 -8.19 -3.53 11.45
C ARG A 167 -7.74 -4.98 11.41
N PHE A 168 -6.43 -5.24 11.42
CA PHE A 168 -5.89 -6.60 11.49
C PHE A 168 -6.11 -7.27 12.86
N LYS A 169 -6.00 -6.54 13.97
CA LYS A 169 -6.36 -7.06 15.31
C LYS A 169 -7.86 -7.30 15.45
N LYS A 170 -8.71 -6.45 14.87
CA LYS A 170 -10.17 -6.61 14.90
C LYS A 170 -10.68 -7.77 14.04
N ASN A 171 -9.96 -8.13 12.97
CA ASN A 171 -10.29 -9.24 12.07
C ASN A 171 -9.67 -10.58 12.48
N LYS A 172 -8.99 -10.68 13.62
CA LYS A 172 -8.63 -11.97 14.21
C LYS A 172 -9.85 -12.42 15.01
N PRO A 173 -10.60 -13.44 14.56
CA PRO A 173 -11.81 -13.85 15.25
C PRO A 173 -11.46 -14.30 16.66
N GLU A 174 -12.22 -13.86 17.64
CA GLU A 174 -12.35 -14.49 18.95
C GLU A 174 -13.08 -15.85 18.79
N GLU A 175 -12.60 -16.73 17.91
CA GLU A 175 -13.24 -18.03 17.61
C GLU A 175 -12.76 -19.18 18.50
N ASP A 176 -11.85 -18.95 19.46
CA ASP A 176 -11.34 -20.02 20.31
C ASP A 176 -12.05 -20.15 21.68
N GLN A 177 -13.30 -19.70 21.84
CA GLN A 177 -14.05 -19.94 23.09
C GLN A 177 -15.48 -20.45 22.98
N GLN A 178 -15.99 -20.77 21.79
CA GLN A 178 -17.38 -21.25 21.67
C GLN A 178 -17.57 -22.37 20.64
N GLN A 179 -16.76 -23.45 20.72
CA GLN A 179 -17.23 -24.76 20.25
C GLN A 179 -16.32 -25.90 20.73
N THR A 180 -16.67 -26.48 21.89
CA THR A 180 -16.44 -27.92 22.15
C THR A 180 -17.39 -28.36 23.27
N GLU A 181 -18.68 -28.37 22.96
CA GLU A 181 -19.60 -29.32 23.60
C GLU A 181 -19.78 -30.51 22.63
N ASP A 182 -19.87 -31.70 23.21
CA ASP A 182 -20.19 -33.01 22.63
C ASP A 182 -19.14 -33.80 21.83
N SER A 183 -18.38 -34.62 22.57
CA SER A 183 -18.20 -36.05 22.27
C SER A 183 -17.88 -36.82 23.55
N ALA A 184 -18.73 -37.81 23.87
CA ALA A 184 -18.67 -38.60 25.10
C ALA A 184 -17.73 -39.83 24.99
N ALA A 185 -16.75 -39.86 25.90
CA ALA A 185 -16.12 -41.00 26.62
C ALA A 185 -15.36 -42.14 25.87
N PRO A 186 -14.50 -42.96 26.54
CA PRO A 186 -13.86 -42.84 27.85
C PRO A 186 -12.31 -43.00 27.82
N GLY A 187 -11.57 -42.24 28.63
CA GLY A 187 -10.12 -42.42 28.81
C GLY A 187 -9.72 -42.05 30.23
N ALA A 188 -9.11 -43.01 30.93
CA ALA A 188 -8.79 -42.95 32.34
C ALA A 188 -7.77 -41.85 32.70
N ASN A 189 -7.86 -41.40 33.96
CA ASN A 189 -6.93 -40.51 34.67
C ASN A 189 -6.86 -39.06 34.17
N ASP A 190 -7.81 -38.23 34.62
CA ASP A 190 -7.45 -37.06 35.43
C ASP A 190 -8.71 -36.40 36.01
N GLY A 191 -8.60 -35.92 37.25
CA GLY A 191 -9.74 -35.42 38.01
C GLY A 191 -10.45 -34.23 37.37
N TYR A 192 -11.71 -34.01 37.78
CA TYR A 192 -12.58 -32.92 37.28
C TYR A 192 -11.87 -31.55 37.21
N SER A 193 -12.10 -30.82 36.12
CA SER A 193 -11.59 -29.46 35.91
C SER A 193 -12.16 -28.47 36.94
N LYS A 194 -11.41 -27.41 37.25
CA LYS A 194 -11.78 -26.39 38.26
C LYS A 194 -13.20 -25.83 38.07
N PRO A 195 -13.66 -25.50 36.83
CA PRO A 195 -15.02 -25.02 36.61
C PRO A 195 -16.10 -26.08 36.92
N ALA A 196 -15.83 -27.36 36.63
CA ALA A 196 -16.74 -28.45 36.91
C ALA A 196 -16.90 -28.68 38.43
N ARG A 197 -15.81 -28.50 39.20
CA ARG A 197 -15.86 -28.58 40.68
C ARG A 197 -16.70 -27.46 41.28
N ASP A 198 -16.58 -26.24 40.75
CA ASP A 198 -17.32 -25.07 41.23
C ASP A 198 -18.82 -25.18 40.90
N GLY A 199 -19.18 -25.74 39.73
CA GLY A 199 -20.56 -26.04 39.38
C GLY A 199 -21.21 -27.08 40.31
N LEU A 200 -20.49 -28.16 40.63
CA LEU A 200 -20.94 -29.19 41.57
C LEU A 200 -21.12 -28.64 43.00
N LYS A 201 -20.19 -27.79 43.46
CA LYS A 201 -20.33 -27.10 44.75
C LYS A 201 -21.60 -26.25 44.82
N LYS A 202 -21.91 -25.54 43.73
CA LYS A 202 -23.09 -24.67 43.65
C LYS A 202 -24.42 -25.45 43.67
N LEU A 203 -24.40 -26.70 43.19
CA LEU A 203 -25.53 -27.62 43.24
C LEU A 203 -25.68 -28.28 44.62
N ILE A 204 -24.56 -28.55 45.30
CA ILE A 204 -24.52 -29.11 46.66
C ILE A 204 -24.93 -28.07 47.71
N GLU A 205 -24.51 -26.81 47.54
CA GLU A 205 -24.85 -25.69 48.44
C GLU A 205 -26.26 -25.11 48.19
N GLY A 206 -27.14 -25.89 47.58
CA GLY A 206 -28.51 -25.51 47.20
C GLY A 206 -29.20 -24.55 48.17
N LYS A 207 -29.14 -23.26 47.86
CA LYS A 207 -30.14 -22.29 48.31
C LYS A 207 -31.30 -22.42 47.31
N PRO A 208 -32.50 -22.83 47.75
CA PRO A 208 -33.63 -22.88 46.84
C PRO A 208 -33.90 -21.46 46.33
N ALA A 209 -34.01 -21.33 45.01
CA ALA A 209 -34.58 -20.17 44.37
C ALA A 209 -36.06 -20.10 44.79
N THR A 210 -36.35 -19.36 45.84
CA THR A 210 -37.72 -18.99 46.20
C THR A 210 -38.11 -17.81 45.32
N ARG A 211 -39.13 -18.05 44.48
CA ARG A 211 -39.99 -17.15 43.69
C ARG A 211 -39.69 -15.66 43.72
#